data_AF-A0A2V9QX71-F1
#
_entry.id   AF-A0A2V9QX71-F1
#
_cell.length_a   1.000
_cell.length_b   1.000
_cell.length_c   1.000
_cell.angle_alpha   90.00
_cell.angle_beta   90.00
_cell.angle_gamma   90.00
#
_symmetry.space_group_name_H-M   'P 1'
#
loop_
_entity.id
_entity.type
_entity.pdbx_description
1 polymer ?
#
loop_
_entity_poly.entity_id
_entity_poly.type
_entity_poly.pdbx_seq_one_letter_code
_entity_poly.pdbx_strand_id
1 'polypeptide(L)'
;MISILQLGTIDYATGLRLQEKLVALRKEGRIGDVLLLLEHAPVITLGRNAKSANIVASPELLAQRGVEVFECDRGGDVTFHGPGQLVAYPIFDLR
;
A
#
# COMPACT_ATOMS: atom_id res chain seq x y z
N MET A 1 2.95 -20.44 11.19
CA MET A 1 3.72 -20.52 9.94
C MET A 1 3.33 -19.31 9.11
N ILE A 2 4.30 -18.51 8.64
CA ILE A 2 4.04 -17.30 7.85
C ILE A 2 4.25 -17.64 6.37
N SER A 3 3.27 -17.34 5.53
CA SER A 3 3.40 -17.47 4.07
C SER A 3 3.96 -16.18 3.48
N ILE A 4 4.97 -16.29 2.61
CA ILE A 4 5.58 -15.12 1.94
C ILE A 4 5.11 -15.10 0.49
N LEU A 5 4.56 -13.99 0.03
CA LEU A 5 4.16 -13.77 -1.37
C LEU A 5 4.98 -12.62 -1.96
N GLN A 6 5.73 -12.92 -3.02
CA GLN A 6 6.46 -11.92 -3.80
C GLN A 6 5.67 -11.58 -5.06
N LEU A 7 5.23 -10.33 -5.19
CA LEU A 7 4.27 -9.93 -6.23
C LEU A 7 4.90 -9.13 -7.38
N GLY A 8 6.20 -8.80 -7.28
CA GLY A 8 6.85 -7.89 -8.20
C GLY A 8 6.30 -6.47 -8.07
N THR A 9 6.20 -5.75 -9.19
CA THR A 9 5.67 -4.38 -9.23
C THR A 9 4.19 -4.38 -9.59
N ILE A 10 3.35 -3.77 -8.75
CA ILE A 10 1.90 -3.67 -8.98
C ILE A 10 1.38 -2.25 -8.73
N ASP A 11 0.24 -1.88 -9.32
CA ASP A 11 -0.44 -0.63 -8.96
C ASP A 11 -0.96 -0.67 -7.51
N TYR A 12 -1.14 0.51 -6.92
CA TYR A 12 -1.53 0.63 -5.51
C TYR A 12 -2.92 0.05 -5.23
N ALA A 13 -3.88 0.29 -6.12
CA ALA A 13 -5.26 -0.18 -5.95
C ALA A 13 -5.35 -1.72 -5.97
N THR A 14 -4.58 -2.39 -6.82
CA THR A 14 -4.45 -3.85 -6.83
C THR A 14 -3.85 -4.38 -5.54
N GLY A 15 -2.79 -3.72 -5.03
CA GLY A 15 -2.21 -4.05 -3.73
C GLY A 15 -3.20 -3.89 -2.58
N LEU A 16 -3.96 -2.80 -2.56
CA LEU A 16 -4.97 -2.51 -1.54
C LEU A 16 -6.08 -3.58 -1.53
N ARG A 17 -6.66 -3.89 -2.69
CA ARG A 17 -7.70 -4.95 -2.80
C ARG A 17 -7.20 -6.31 -2.33
N LEU A 18 -5.94 -6.65 -2.64
CA LEU A 18 -5.34 -7.90 -2.19
C LEU A 18 -5.17 -7.91 -0.66
N GLN A 19 -4.68 -6.81 -0.08
CA GLN A 19 -4.58 -6.65 1.37
C GLN A 19 -5.95 -6.82 2.04
N GLU A 20 -6.99 -6.13 1.58
CA GLU A 20 -8.35 -6.23 2.12
C GLU A 20 -8.88 -7.66 2.10
N LYS A 21 -8.72 -8.36 0.97
CA LYS A 21 -9.12 -9.76 0.83
C LYS A 21 -8.38 -10.67 1.81
N LEU A 22 -7.07 -10.53 1.91
CA LEU A 22 -6.25 -11.37 2.80
C LEU A 22 -6.53 -11.06 4.28
N VAL A 23 -6.76 -9.80 4.64
CA VAL A 23 -7.19 -9.41 5.99
C VAL A 23 -8.51 -10.07 6.34
N ALA A 24 -9.49 -10.07 5.43
CA ALA A 24 -10.77 -10.74 5.66
C ALA A 24 -10.61 -12.25 5.87
N LEU A 25 -9.87 -12.93 4.99
CA LEU A 25 -9.58 -14.36 5.10
C LEU A 25 -8.81 -14.71 6.39
N ARG A 26 -7.87 -13.85 6.80
CA ARG A 26 -7.08 -14.06 8.02
C ARG A 26 -7.95 -13.92 9.27
N LYS A 27 -8.83 -12.92 9.30
CA LYS A 27 -9.82 -12.69 10.38
C LYS A 27 -10.80 -13.86 10.52
N GLU A 28 -11.20 -14.48 9.41
CA GLU A 28 -12.03 -15.67 9.36
C GLU A 28 -11.29 -16.97 9.74
N GLY A 29 -9.97 -16.92 9.95
CA GLY A 29 -9.15 -18.11 10.25
C GLY A 29 -8.98 -19.07 9.08
N ARG A 30 -9.30 -18.65 7.85
CA ARG A 30 -9.24 -19.48 6.64
C ARG A 30 -7.84 -19.60 6.06
N ILE A 31 -6.95 -18.69 6.45
CA ILE A 31 -5.52 -18.69 6.10
C ILE A 31 -4.69 -18.40 7.37
N GLY A 32 -3.42 -18.79 7.34
CA GLY A 32 -2.43 -18.35 8.32
C GLY A 32 -1.91 -16.93 8.03
N ASP A 33 -0.93 -16.48 8.81
CA ASP A 33 -0.29 -15.18 8.63
C ASP A 33 0.41 -15.08 7.26
N VAL A 34 0.30 -13.91 6.62
CA VAL A 34 0.87 -13.66 5.28
C VAL A 34 1.72 -12.40 5.30
N LEU A 35 2.90 -12.46 4.68
CA LEU A 35 3.75 -11.30 4.38
C LEU A 35 3.76 -11.08 2.87
N LEU A 36 3.22 -9.95 2.42
CA LEU A 36 3.37 -9.50 1.03
C LEU A 36 4.66 -8.71 0.89
N LEU A 37 5.44 -9.01 -0.15
CA LEU A 37 6.62 -8.27 -0.58
C LEU A 37 6.43 -7.84 -2.03
N LEU A 38 6.52 -6.53 -2.27
CA LEU A 38 6.23 -5.96 -3.58
C LEU A 38 6.89 -4.60 -3.77
N GLU A 39 6.81 -4.09 -4.98
CA GLU A 39 7.04 -2.68 -5.31
C GLU A 39 5.74 -2.09 -5.87
N HIS A 40 5.61 -0.76 -5.81
CA HIS A 40 4.50 -0.07 -6.45
C HIS A 40 4.93 0.69 -7.70
N ALA A 41 4.02 0.81 -8.66
CA ALA A 41 4.08 1.92 -9.60
C ALA A 41 4.09 3.26 -8.81
N PRO A 42 4.64 4.36 -9.36
CA PRO A 42 4.76 5.63 -8.63
C PRO A 42 3.42 6.09 -8.03
N VAL A 43 3.37 6.21 -6.71
CA VAL A 43 2.15 6.57 -5.98
C VAL A 43 2.48 7.38 -4.74
N ILE A 44 1.67 8.40 -4.47
CA ILE A 44 1.61 9.11 -3.20
C ILE A 44 0.39 8.60 -2.44
N THR A 45 0.58 8.20 -1.19
CA THR A 45 -0.52 7.78 -0.32
C THR A 45 -0.68 8.76 0.84
N LEU A 46 -1.92 9.12 1.15
CA LEU A 46 -2.31 9.96 2.27
C LEU A 46 -2.84 9.06 3.39
N GLY A 47 -2.15 9.02 4.53
CA GLY A 47 -2.64 8.33 5.73
C GLY A 47 -3.70 9.16 6.47
N ARG A 48 -4.24 8.61 7.56
CA ARG A 48 -5.32 9.23 8.35
C ARG A 48 -5.03 10.63 8.90
N ASN A 49 -3.75 10.98 9.08
CA ASN A 49 -3.34 12.29 9.60
C ASN A 49 -2.89 13.25 8.50
N ALA A 50 -2.97 12.83 7.23
CA ALA A 50 -2.46 13.60 6.12
C ALA A 50 -3.34 14.80 5.79
N LYS A 51 -2.71 15.87 5.33
CA LYS A 51 -3.38 17.02 4.74
C LYS A 51 -2.98 17.10 3.27
N SER A 52 -3.92 17.40 2.39
CA SER A 52 -3.64 17.59 0.96
C SER A 52 -2.53 18.63 0.71
N ALA A 53 -2.42 19.65 1.57
CA ALA A 53 -1.36 20.66 1.53
C ALA A 53 0.06 20.11 1.74
N ASN A 54 0.22 18.88 2.26
CA ASN A 54 1.52 18.23 2.41
C ASN A 54 2.02 17.67 1.06
N ILE A 55 1.18 17.65 0.02
CA ILE A 55 1.59 17.40 -1.35
C ILE A 55 2.02 18.73 -1.97
N VAL A 56 3.33 18.94 -2.05
CA VAL A 56 3.93 20.17 -2.61
C VAL A 56 3.94 20.21 -4.13
N ALA A 57 3.85 19.05 -4.79
CA ALA A 57 3.79 18.95 -6.24
C ALA A 57 2.37 19.25 -6.74
N SER A 58 2.26 20.00 -7.84
CA SER A 58 0.94 20.27 -8.43
C SER A 58 0.34 19.00 -9.04
N PRO A 59 -1.00 18.88 -9.10
CA PRO A 59 -1.66 17.76 -9.76
C PRO A 59 -1.18 17.53 -11.20
N GLU A 60 -0.88 18.59 -11.94
CA GLU A 60 -0.40 18.52 -13.31
C GLU A 60 1.00 17.91 -13.39
N LEU A 61 1.90 18.28 -12.47
CA LEU A 61 3.24 17.70 -12.41
C LEU A 61 3.19 16.21 -12.04
N LEU A 62 2.31 15.85 -11.11
CA LEU A 62 2.10 14.45 -10.72
C LEU A 62 1.58 13.62 -11.89
N ALA A 63 0.57 14.13 -12.61
CA ALA A 63 0.02 13.49 -13.80
C ALA A 63 1.07 13.34 -14.91
N GLN A 64 1.87 14.38 -15.18
CA GLN A 64 2.98 14.32 -16.15
C GLN A 64 4.04 13.27 -15.80
N ARG A 65 4.25 13.02 -14.50
CA ARG A 65 5.18 12.00 -14.00
C ARG A 65 4.54 10.62 -13.79
N GLY A 66 3.25 10.46 -14.09
CA GLY A 66 2.52 9.21 -13.88
C GLY A 66 2.44 8.80 -12.40
N VAL A 67 2.40 9.77 -11.48
CA VAL A 67 2.29 9.52 -10.04
C VAL A 67 0.82 9.57 -9.62
N GLU A 68 0.30 8.44 -9.16
CA GLU A 68 -1.06 8.38 -8.64
C GLU A 68 -1.13 8.95 -7.21
N VAL A 69 -2.32 9.39 -6.78
CA VAL A 69 -2.56 9.89 -5.42
C VAL A 69 -3.74 9.14 -4.82
N PHE A 70 -3.55 8.50 -3.66
CA PHE A 70 -4.58 7.72 -2.97
C PHE A 70 -4.71 8.11 -1.50
N GLU A 71 -5.94 8.23 -1.02
CA GLU A 71 -6.23 8.25 0.41
C GLU A 71 -6.35 6.82 0.95
N CYS A 72 -5.84 6.59 2.17
CA CYS A 72 -5.87 5.26 2.79
C CYS A 72 -5.89 5.31 4.31
N ASP A 73 -6.37 4.23 4.92
CA ASP A 73 -6.63 4.19 6.37
C ASP A 73 -5.39 3.89 7.24
N ARG A 74 -4.20 3.88 6.65
CA ARG A 74 -2.96 3.68 7.43
C ARG A 74 -2.72 4.87 8.37
N GLY A 75 -1.98 4.62 9.44
CA GLY A 75 -1.45 5.70 10.28
C GLY A 75 -0.41 6.56 9.53
N GLY A 76 -0.14 7.74 10.07
CA GLY A 76 0.86 8.66 9.54
C GLY A 76 0.31 9.67 8.53
N ASP A 77 1.24 10.41 7.93
CA ASP A 77 1.00 11.51 6.99
C ASP A 77 1.12 11.01 5.53
N VAL A 78 1.58 11.85 4.61
CA VAL A 78 1.88 11.55 3.21
C VAL A 78 3.16 10.72 3.08
N THR A 79 3.18 9.74 2.16
CA THR A 79 4.40 9.06 1.72
C THR A 79 4.37 8.75 0.24
N PHE A 80 5.53 8.49 -0.35
CA PHE A 80 5.70 8.05 -1.73
C PHE A 80 6.16 6.59 -1.80
N HIS A 81 5.62 5.86 -2.78
CA HIS A 81 6.11 4.55 -3.20
C HIS A 81 6.38 4.51 -4.70
N GLY A 82 7.38 3.74 -5.10
CA GLY A 82 7.75 3.62 -6.52
C GLY A 82 8.76 2.49 -6.77
N PRO A 83 9.13 2.26 -8.03
CA PRO A 83 10.10 1.23 -8.40
C PRO A 83 11.44 1.39 -7.67
N GLY A 84 12.03 0.26 -7.24
CA GLY A 84 13.25 0.20 -6.44
C GLY A 84 13.04 0.34 -4.93
N GLN A 85 11.80 0.60 -4.47
CA GLN A 85 11.45 0.61 -3.06
C GLN A 85 10.70 -0.67 -2.69
N LEU A 86 11.33 -1.54 -1.91
CA LEU A 86 10.66 -2.71 -1.34
C LEU A 86 9.60 -2.27 -0.31
N VAL A 87 8.35 -2.65 -0.57
CA VAL A 87 7.20 -2.46 0.32
C VAL A 87 6.80 -3.81 0.91
N ALA A 88 6.48 -3.80 2.21
CA ALA A 88 6.07 -4.98 2.94
C ALA A 88 4.72 -4.75 3.63
N TYR A 89 3.77 -5.66 3.42
CA TYR A 89 2.47 -5.66 4.11
C TYR A 89 2.31 -6.93 4.96
N PRO A 90 2.59 -6.85 6.28
CA PRO A 90 2.34 -7.95 7.20
C PRO A 90 0.85 -8.04 7.54
N ILE A 91 0.21 -9.14 7.14
CA ILE A 91 -1.20 -9.44 7.41
C ILE A 91 -1.24 -10.53 8.48
N PHE A 92 -0.99 -10.10 9.72
CA PHE A 92 -0.80 -10.97 10.87
C PHE A 92 -1.95 -10.82 11.87
N ASP A 93 -2.24 -11.88 12.61
CA ASP A 93 -3.03 -11.78 13.83
C ASP A 93 -2.14 -11.27 14.98
N LEU A 94 -2.53 -10.17 15.61
CA LEU A 94 -1.76 -9.45 16.64
C LEU A 94 -2.33 -9.62 18.05
N ARG A 95 -3.32 -10.50 18.22
CA ARG A 95 -3.92 -10.78 19.53
C ARG A 95 -3.02 -11.64 20.42
#